data_AF-A0A067T7L9-F1
#
_entry.id   AF-A0A067T7L9-F1
#
_cell.length_a   1.000
_cell.length_b   1.000
_cell.length_c   1.000
_cell.angle_alpha   90.00
_cell.angle_beta   90.00
_cell.angle_gamma   90.00
#
_symmetry.space_group_name_H-M   'P 1'
#
loop_
_entity.id
_entity.type
_entity.pdbx_description
1 polymer ?
#
loop_
_entity_poly.entity_id
_entity_poly.type
_entity_poly.pdbx_seq_one_letter_code
_entity_poly.pdbx_strand_id
1 'polypeptide(L)'
;MFLFSLFSRKGKGKATNQDGSKGKPSEKDESSAQGQSSTKGKTRPQLQSTDGASSNDQIDVLFLQDTTASQGPYINAAKTAIRDICQKISTTSNMAPHNIRFGLVAFRDHPPQDRTYVTKDFGFTSDIAVMEKNLHSLKPQGGGDGPEAQTAALALALNMKWKENAAKMVVLITDAPPHGIGEDNDGFDASPDQNDPLDLARQMAERGITLFVVACEPALSHYRNAVDFYRALTEITSGQMFPLTMADRLGDYITGTAVETIETEKLIQEYKKEVVNNVYEQSKPIEEVMEEVHNMMKQKGVKINTMAVENVYGSSSAAETNANIWKTSDKLSEARDQVTRIDEPRMKSEYSSGSRAPAVEFKEAEVEYSQAKRIVMQSVMRSSKVTSKGMTRR
;
A
#
# COMPACT_ATOMS: atom_id res chain seq x y z
N MET A 1 29.81 2.01 38.95
CA MET A 1 30.05 0.55 39.14
C MET A 1 30.05 -0.07 37.75
N PHE A 2 31.23 -0.25 37.12
CA PHE A 2 31.96 -1.53 36.98
C PHE A 2 31.03 -2.68 36.56
N LEU A 3 31.18 -3.36 35.42
CA LEU A 3 32.41 -3.91 34.83
C LEU A 3 32.42 -3.92 33.28
N PHE A 4 33.65 -3.85 32.78
CA PHE A 4 34.14 -3.98 31.41
C PHE A 4 34.67 -5.41 31.16
N SER A 5 34.78 -5.78 29.87
CA SER A 5 35.79 -6.68 29.28
C SER A 5 35.73 -8.21 29.50
N LEU A 6 35.63 -8.95 28.39
CA LEU A 6 36.55 -10.05 28.10
C LEU A 6 36.74 -10.24 26.58
N PHE A 7 37.97 -10.02 26.13
CA PHE A 7 38.54 -10.41 24.84
C PHE A 7 39.69 -11.39 25.11
N SER A 8 39.79 -12.48 24.35
CA SER A 8 41.05 -13.23 24.09
C SER A 8 40.83 -14.17 22.90
N ARG A 9 41.45 -13.90 21.73
CA ARG A 9 42.60 -14.63 21.10
C ARG A 9 42.40 -16.15 21.02
N LYS A 10 42.68 -16.89 19.94
CA LYS A 10 43.65 -16.78 18.81
C LYS A 10 43.37 -17.98 17.87
N GLY A 11 43.64 -17.85 16.57
CA GLY A 11 43.77 -19.02 15.67
C GLY A 11 44.15 -18.63 14.24
N LYS A 12 45.43 -18.80 13.88
CA LYS A 12 46.00 -18.56 12.54
C LYS A 12 45.95 -19.86 11.71
N GLY A 13 45.76 -19.73 10.39
CA GLY A 13 46.09 -20.76 9.39
C GLY A 13 46.29 -20.16 8.00
N LYS A 14 47.51 -20.25 7.47
CA LYS A 14 47.99 -19.90 6.09
C LYS A 14 47.54 -21.00 5.10
N ALA A 15 47.02 -20.72 3.90
CA ALA A 15 47.64 -20.32 2.61
C ALA A 15 48.24 -21.47 1.75
N THR A 16 48.12 -21.30 0.42
CA THR A 16 48.76 -21.98 -0.75
C THR A 16 48.06 -23.26 -1.27
N ASN A 17 47.93 -23.59 -2.57
CA ASN A 17 48.29 -22.97 -3.87
C ASN A 17 47.56 -23.74 -5.02
N GLN A 18 47.37 -23.09 -6.19
CA GLN A 18 47.60 -23.54 -7.62
C GLN A 18 47.29 -25.00 -8.07
N ASP A 19 46.96 -25.37 -9.32
CA ASP A 19 46.73 -24.78 -10.65
C ASP A 19 46.43 -25.96 -11.62
N GLY A 20 45.86 -25.69 -12.81
CA GLY A 20 45.84 -26.57 -13.99
C GLY A 20 44.65 -27.54 -14.13
N SER A 21 44.15 -27.92 -15.31
CA SER A 21 44.40 -27.56 -16.71
C SER A 21 43.38 -28.35 -17.57
N LYS A 22 42.83 -27.68 -18.60
CA LYS A 22 42.40 -28.14 -19.95
C LYS A 22 41.88 -29.57 -20.19
N GLY A 23 40.75 -29.63 -20.92
CA GLY A 23 40.40 -30.79 -21.76
C GLY A 23 39.06 -30.65 -22.49
N LYS A 24 39.09 -30.16 -23.74
CA LYS A 24 38.09 -30.43 -24.81
C LYS A 24 38.83 -31.29 -25.85
N PRO A 25 38.18 -32.19 -26.62
CA PRO A 25 37.59 -31.73 -27.90
C PRO A 25 36.44 -32.58 -28.52
N SER A 26 35.87 -32.00 -29.59
CA SER A 26 35.29 -32.58 -30.84
C SER A 26 34.00 -33.45 -30.77
N GLU A 27 32.87 -33.19 -31.46
CA GLU A 27 32.54 -32.82 -32.87
C GLU A 27 32.13 -34.03 -33.73
N LYS A 28 31.16 -33.79 -34.65
CA LYS A 28 30.51 -34.62 -35.71
C LYS A 28 29.05 -34.99 -35.41
N ASP A 29 28.07 -34.39 -36.08
CA ASP A 29 27.63 -34.56 -37.50
C ASP A 29 26.91 -35.89 -37.74
N GLU A 30 25.60 -35.85 -38.03
CA GLU A 30 25.05 -36.15 -39.37
C GLU A 30 23.51 -36.18 -39.40
N SER A 31 23.00 -35.69 -40.52
CA SER A 31 21.61 -35.65 -40.96
C SER A 31 21.11 -37.00 -41.49
N SER A 32 19.80 -37.25 -41.46
CA SER A 32 19.05 -37.74 -42.65
C SER A 32 17.55 -37.83 -42.41
N ALA A 33 16.83 -37.67 -43.50
CA ALA A 33 15.42 -37.31 -43.65
C ALA A 33 14.43 -38.50 -43.80
N GLN A 34 13.15 -38.10 -43.89
CA GLN A 34 12.02 -38.70 -44.62
C GLN A 34 11.14 -39.79 -43.95
N GLY A 35 9.83 -39.54 -44.00
CA GLY A 35 8.78 -40.56 -43.85
C GLY A 35 7.42 -40.00 -43.44
N GLN A 36 6.60 -39.57 -44.40
CA GLN A 36 5.20 -39.21 -44.22
C GLN A 36 4.35 -40.44 -43.80
N SER A 37 3.42 -40.26 -42.86
CA SER A 37 2.14 -40.98 -42.88
C SER A 37 1.06 -40.21 -42.14
N SER A 38 -0.07 -40.07 -42.82
CA SER A 38 -1.27 -39.33 -42.47
C SER A 38 -2.19 -40.08 -41.51
N THR A 39 -2.66 -39.42 -40.45
CA THR A 39 -3.97 -39.73 -39.83
C THR A 39 -4.65 -38.45 -39.35
N LYS A 40 -5.88 -38.24 -39.84
CA LYS A 40 -6.77 -37.13 -39.51
C LYS A 40 -7.24 -37.26 -38.06
N GLY A 41 -6.82 -36.33 -37.20
CA GLY A 41 -7.39 -36.10 -35.87
C GLY A 41 -8.00 -34.70 -35.80
N LYS A 42 -9.33 -34.63 -35.57
CA LYS A 42 -10.08 -33.39 -35.33
C LYS A 42 -9.42 -32.58 -34.22
N THR A 43 -8.76 -31.47 -34.57
CA THR A 43 -8.18 -30.54 -33.61
C THR A 43 -9.15 -29.40 -33.35
N ARG A 44 -9.51 -29.27 -32.08
CA ARG A 44 -10.20 -28.15 -31.44
C ARG A 44 -9.47 -26.83 -31.80
N PRO A 45 -10.14 -25.71 -32.08
CA PRO A 45 -9.43 -24.49 -32.45
C PRO A 45 -8.52 -24.07 -31.31
N GLN A 46 -7.20 -24.14 -31.53
CA GLN A 46 -6.24 -23.47 -30.68
C GLN A 46 -6.41 -21.97 -30.93
N LEU A 47 -6.70 -21.21 -29.87
CA LEU A 47 -6.57 -19.76 -29.91
C LEU A 47 -5.15 -19.45 -30.36
N GLN A 48 -5.04 -18.80 -31.52
CA GLN A 48 -3.83 -18.13 -31.93
C GLN A 48 -3.50 -17.10 -30.85
N SER A 49 -2.31 -17.25 -30.25
CA SER A 49 -1.69 -16.23 -29.42
C SER A 49 -1.46 -15.01 -30.29
N THR A 50 -2.40 -14.07 -30.25
CA THR A 50 -2.12 -12.69 -30.62
C THR A 50 -1.14 -12.17 -29.56
N ASP A 51 0.07 -11.82 -29.98
CA ASP A 51 1.02 -11.04 -29.21
C ASP A 51 0.33 -9.74 -28.75
N GLY A 52 -0.28 -9.81 -27.57
CA GLY A 52 -0.92 -8.72 -26.87
C GLY A 52 -0.01 -8.34 -25.71
N ALA A 53 0.41 -7.09 -25.66
CA ALA A 53 0.90 -6.50 -24.42
C ALA A 53 -0.26 -6.54 -23.38
N SER A 54 -0.36 -7.60 -22.57
CA SER A 54 -1.54 -7.80 -21.73
C SER A 54 -1.33 -8.73 -20.50
N SER A 55 -0.37 -8.39 -19.64
CA SER A 55 -0.55 -8.56 -18.19
C SER A 55 0.36 -7.58 -17.44
N ASN A 56 -0.23 -6.64 -16.69
CA ASN A 56 0.50 -5.85 -15.68
C ASN A 56 0.76 -6.76 -14.47
N ASP A 57 1.58 -7.79 -14.67
CA ASP A 57 2.04 -8.66 -13.59
C ASP A 57 3.11 -7.95 -12.75
N GLN A 58 2.97 -6.65 -12.50
CA GLN A 58 3.96 -5.81 -11.81
C GLN A 58 3.29 -4.95 -10.77
N ILE A 59 3.95 -4.83 -9.63
CA ILE A 59 3.49 -4.01 -8.52
C ILE A 59 4.64 -3.17 -7.95
N ASP A 60 4.33 -1.91 -7.71
CA ASP A 60 5.13 -1.01 -6.90
C ASP A 60 4.43 -0.84 -5.54
N VAL A 61 5.11 -1.27 -4.48
CA VAL A 61 4.68 -1.08 -3.09
C VAL A 61 5.59 -0.05 -2.44
N LEU A 62 5.06 1.14 -2.16
CA LEU A 62 5.80 2.21 -1.49
C LEU A 62 5.44 2.26 -0.01
N PHE A 63 6.43 2.14 0.87
CA PHE A 63 6.26 2.38 2.30
C PHE A 63 6.57 3.84 2.62
N LEU A 64 5.60 4.54 3.20
CA LEU A 64 5.83 5.79 3.93
C LEU A 64 5.95 5.43 5.40
N GLN A 65 7.18 5.38 5.89
CA GLN A 65 7.48 4.98 7.24
C GLN A 65 7.73 6.23 8.09
N ASP A 66 6.84 6.44 9.05
CA ASP A 66 7.09 7.34 10.17
C ASP A 66 8.34 6.85 10.93
N THR A 67 9.27 7.76 11.18
CA THR A 67 10.53 7.47 11.88
C THR A 67 10.78 8.35 13.09
N THR A 68 9.72 8.87 13.71
CA THR A 68 9.78 9.53 15.02
C THR A 68 10.04 8.53 16.14
N ALA A 69 10.23 9.04 17.37
CA ALA A 69 10.66 8.22 18.49
C ALA A 69 9.67 7.09 18.85
N SER A 70 8.36 7.35 18.76
CA SER A 70 7.29 6.40 19.10
C SER A 70 7.24 5.19 18.15
N GLN A 71 7.73 5.35 16.91
CA GLN A 71 7.69 4.32 15.88
C GLN A 71 8.68 3.16 16.05
N GLY A 72 9.52 3.18 17.09
CA GLY A 72 10.55 2.16 17.31
C GLY A 72 10.08 0.70 17.20
N PRO A 73 8.98 0.30 17.86
CA PRO A 73 8.44 -1.06 17.75
C PRO A 73 8.02 -1.44 16.33
N TYR A 74 7.36 -0.53 15.60
CA TYR A 74 6.86 -0.77 14.24
C TYR A 74 7.99 -0.85 13.21
N ILE A 75 9.01 0.01 13.34
CA ILE A 75 10.23 -0.08 12.53
C ILE A 75 10.94 -1.43 12.75
N ASN A 76 11.02 -1.90 13.98
CA ASN A 76 11.64 -3.20 14.28
C ASN A 76 10.83 -4.36 13.69
N ALA A 77 9.49 -4.31 13.78
CA ALA A 77 8.63 -5.31 13.15
C ALA A 77 8.75 -5.29 11.61
N ALA A 78 8.84 -4.11 10.99
CA ALA A 78 9.04 -3.97 9.55
C ALA A 78 10.37 -4.61 9.11
N LYS A 79 11.46 -4.38 9.87
CA LYS A 79 12.78 -4.99 9.63
C LYS A 79 12.71 -6.52 9.65
N THR A 80 11.93 -7.11 10.55
CA THR A 80 11.78 -8.56 10.65
C THR A 80 10.86 -9.16 9.58
N ALA A 81 9.84 -8.42 9.14
CA ALA A 81 8.78 -8.93 8.27
C ALA A 81 9.07 -8.84 6.77
N ILE A 82 10.01 -8.01 6.33
CA ILE A 82 10.16 -7.66 4.89
C ILE A 82 10.44 -8.86 3.96
N ARG A 83 11.22 -9.85 4.41
CA ARG A 83 11.44 -11.08 3.62
C ARG A 83 10.15 -11.89 3.49
N ASP A 84 9.42 -12.05 4.58
CA ASP A 84 8.17 -12.79 4.61
C ASP A 84 7.11 -12.10 3.77
N ILE A 85 7.02 -10.77 3.81
CA ILE A 85 6.14 -9.97 2.95
C ILE A 85 6.43 -10.27 1.49
N CYS A 86 7.69 -10.17 1.06
CA CYS A 86 8.05 -10.40 -0.34
C CYS A 86 7.76 -11.84 -0.77
N GLN A 87 8.10 -12.81 0.07
CA GLN A 87 7.85 -14.22 -0.23
C GLN A 87 6.35 -14.48 -0.38
N LYS A 88 5.54 -14.03 0.58
CA LYS A 88 4.09 -14.24 0.57
C LYS A 88 3.41 -13.55 -0.62
N ILE A 89 3.78 -12.31 -0.95
CA ILE A 89 3.22 -11.61 -2.13
C ILE A 89 3.54 -12.39 -3.40
N SER A 90 4.81 -12.82 -3.57
CA SER A 90 5.23 -13.58 -4.75
C SER A 90 4.48 -14.91 -4.88
N THR A 91 4.35 -15.66 -3.78
CA THR A 91 3.69 -16.98 -3.79
C THR A 91 2.18 -16.86 -3.99
N THR A 92 1.50 -15.96 -3.27
CA THR A 92 0.03 -15.90 -3.27
C THR A 92 -0.49 -15.27 -4.56
N SER A 93 0.17 -14.25 -5.09
CA SER A 93 -0.26 -13.59 -6.32
C SER A 93 0.28 -14.25 -7.60
N ASN A 94 1.00 -15.38 -7.46
CA ASN A 94 1.72 -16.07 -8.54
C ASN A 94 2.57 -15.10 -9.38
N MET A 95 3.22 -14.15 -8.70
CA MET A 95 4.00 -13.08 -9.32
C MET A 95 5.48 -13.39 -9.16
N ALA A 96 6.23 -13.30 -10.26
CA ALA A 96 7.67 -13.48 -10.18
C ALA A 96 8.31 -12.39 -9.29
N PRO A 97 9.27 -12.72 -8.41
CA PRO A 97 9.83 -11.73 -7.48
C PRO A 97 10.38 -10.45 -8.13
N HIS A 98 10.92 -10.55 -9.35
CA HIS A 98 11.46 -9.41 -10.11
C HIS A 98 10.39 -8.42 -10.60
N ASN A 99 9.12 -8.79 -10.54
CA ASN A 99 8.01 -7.93 -10.88
C ASN A 99 7.47 -7.10 -9.69
N ILE A 100 7.97 -7.38 -8.48
CA ILE A 100 7.64 -6.64 -7.28
C ILE A 100 8.76 -5.65 -7.01
N ARG A 101 8.44 -4.36 -6.91
CA ARG A 101 9.39 -3.34 -6.45
C ARG A 101 8.90 -2.74 -5.14
N PHE A 102 9.81 -2.62 -4.19
CA PHE A 102 9.57 -1.96 -2.92
C PHE A 102 10.24 -0.60 -2.92
N GLY A 103 9.48 0.42 -2.55
CA GLY A 103 9.98 1.76 -2.27
C GLY A 103 9.95 2.05 -0.78
N LEU A 104 10.84 2.92 -0.31
CA LEU A 104 10.83 3.41 1.05
C LEU A 104 11.05 4.92 1.06
N VAL A 105 10.13 5.62 1.73
CA VAL A 105 10.31 7.00 2.15
C VAL A 105 10.17 7.01 3.66
N ALA A 106 11.22 7.43 4.35
CA ALA A 106 11.13 7.73 5.76
C ALA A 106 10.75 9.19 5.93
N PHE A 107 9.88 9.50 6.89
CA PHE A 107 9.59 10.87 7.26
C PHE A 107 9.62 11.03 8.78
N ARG A 108 9.69 12.29 9.22
CA ARG A 108 9.60 12.68 10.61
C ARG A 108 8.78 13.95 10.71
N ASP A 109 9.36 14.99 11.28
CA ASP A 109 8.70 16.22 11.67
C ASP A 109 9.44 17.42 11.06
N HIS A 110 8.78 18.56 11.02
CA HIS A 110 9.35 19.80 10.56
C HIS A 110 10.18 20.49 11.66
N PRO A 111 11.16 21.34 11.30
CA PRO A 111 11.77 22.23 12.28
C PRO A 111 10.71 23.15 12.90
N PRO A 112 10.74 23.39 14.23
CA PRO A 112 11.86 23.13 15.14
C PRO A 112 11.91 21.72 15.75
N GLN A 113 10.88 20.88 15.59
CA GLN A 113 10.75 19.59 16.28
C GLN A 113 11.81 18.57 15.84
N ASP A 114 12.09 18.51 14.54
CA ASP A 114 13.23 17.77 13.99
C ASP A 114 14.06 18.67 13.06
N ARG A 115 15.39 18.54 13.14
CA ARG A 115 16.36 19.31 12.34
C ARG A 115 17.24 18.44 11.45
N THR A 116 17.01 17.14 11.44
CA THR A 116 17.83 16.17 10.71
C THR A 116 17.31 15.94 9.29
N TYR A 117 16.03 15.60 9.13
CA TYR A 117 15.31 15.53 7.86
C TYR A 117 13.81 15.52 8.09
N VAL A 118 13.06 16.12 7.17
CA VAL A 118 11.59 16.01 7.09
C VAL A 118 11.20 14.73 6.37
N THR A 119 11.78 14.51 5.18
CA THR A 119 11.62 13.29 4.38
C THR A 119 12.97 12.76 3.89
N LYS A 120 13.04 11.46 3.65
CA LYS A 120 14.21 10.76 3.10
C LYS A 120 13.76 9.69 2.13
N ASP A 121 14.05 9.91 0.85
CA ASP A 121 13.76 8.99 -0.25
C ASP A 121 14.89 7.96 -0.43
N PHE A 122 14.54 6.67 -0.44
CA PHE A 122 15.46 5.56 -0.73
C PHE A 122 15.26 4.95 -2.13
N GLY A 123 14.25 5.42 -2.88
CA GLY A 123 13.89 4.94 -4.21
C GLY A 123 13.22 3.56 -4.21
N PHE A 124 12.84 3.11 -5.40
CA PHE A 124 12.32 1.76 -5.64
C PHE A 124 13.45 0.75 -5.91
N THR A 125 13.32 -0.46 -5.39
CA THR A 125 14.21 -1.60 -5.65
C THR A 125 13.44 -2.91 -5.76
N SER A 126 13.89 -3.83 -6.60
CA SER A 126 13.44 -5.23 -6.59
C SER A 126 14.38 -6.15 -5.78
N ASP A 127 15.49 -5.60 -5.27
CA ASP A 127 16.43 -6.32 -4.40
C ASP A 127 15.99 -6.18 -2.94
N ILE A 128 15.53 -7.29 -2.37
CA ILE A 128 15.08 -7.38 -0.97
C ILE A 128 16.23 -7.01 -0.02
N ALA A 129 17.48 -7.38 -0.31
CA ALA A 129 18.61 -7.05 0.54
C ALA A 129 18.89 -5.53 0.58
N VAL A 130 18.62 -4.82 -0.52
CA VAL A 130 18.67 -3.35 -0.55
C VAL A 130 17.55 -2.76 0.32
N MET A 131 16.31 -3.26 0.19
CA MET A 131 15.19 -2.80 1.01
C MET A 131 15.44 -3.06 2.51
N GLU A 132 15.95 -4.25 2.86
CA GLU A 132 16.36 -4.59 4.22
C GLU A 132 17.41 -3.63 4.75
N LYS A 133 18.47 -3.36 3.97
CA LYS A 133 19.52 -2.42 4.35
C LYS A 133 18.94 -1.02 4.60
N ASN A 134 18.02 -0.58 3.75
CA ASN A 134 17.36 0.73 3.89
C ASN A 134 16.53 0.79 5.19
N LEU A 135 15.70 -0.22 5.47
CA LEU A 135 14.95 -0.33 6.73
C LEU A 135 15.88 -0.39 7.96
N HIS A 136 16.95 -1.17 7.90
CA HIS A 136 17.95 -1.27 8.98
C HIS A 136 18.68 0.04 9.25
N SER A 137 18.75 0.94 8.26
CA SER A 137 19.34 2.28 8.43
C SER A 137 18.44 3.25 9.20
N LEU A 138 17.14 2.95 9.34
CA LEU A 138 16.18 3.79 10.05
C LEU A 138 16.42 3.75 11.56
N LYS A 139 16.42 4.94 12.16
CA LYS A 139 16.52 5.16 13.60
C LYS A 139 15.33 6.00 14.06
N PRO A 140 14.48 5.48 14.96
CA PRO A 140 13.38 6.24 15.54
C PRO A 140 13.95 7.38 16.41
N GLN A 141 13.63 8.62 16.09
CA GLN A 141 13.98 9.82 16.86
C GLN A 141 13.21 11.03 16.35
N GLY A 142 13.14 12.11 17.13
CA GLY A 142 12.41 13.33 16.74
C GLY A 142 10.92 13.24 17.10
N GLY A 143 10.15 14.18 16.56
CA GLY A 143 8.79 14.50 17.00
C GLY A 143 8.78 15.50 18.16
N GLY A 144 7.61 15.91 18.62
CA GLY A 144 7.49 16.69 19.86
C GLY A 144 6.12 17.31 20.14
N ASP A 145 5.41 17.72 19.10
CA ASP A 145 4.08 18.35 19.17
C ASP A 145 2.92 17.41 18.86
N GLY A 146 3.21 16.18 18.43
CA GLY A 146 2.24 15.13 18.21
C GLY A 146 2.06 14.80 16.73
N PRO A 147 1.48 15.72 15.92
CA PRO A 147 1.41 15.54 14.47
C PRO A 147 2.79 15.56 13.80
N GLU A 148 2.87 15.09 12.56
CA GLU A 148 4.15 14.97 11.84
C GLU A 148 4.07 15.36 10.34
N ALA A 149 5.13 15.05 9.57
CA ALA A 149 5.30 15.44 8.17
C ALA A 149 4.75 14.44 7.14
N GLN A 150 3.65 13.74 7.42
CA GLN A 150 3.02 12.80 6.48
C GLN A 150 2.64 13.49 5.16
N THR A 151 2.20 14.75 5.22
CA THR A 151 1.87 15.53 4.01
C THR A 151 3.09 15.71 3.10
N ALA A 152 4.27 15.95 3.66
CA ALA A 152 5.53 16.03 2.90
C ALA A 152 5.88 14.67 2.27
N ALA A 153 5.69 13.58 3.01
CA ALA A 153 5.91 12.22 2.52
C ALA A 153 4.97 11.86 1.36
N LEU A 154 3.69 12.22 1.45
CA LEU A 154 2.69 12.03 0.40
C LEU A 154 3.05 12.84 -0.86
N ALA A 155 3.51 14.09 -0.70
CA ALA A 155 3.95 14.92 -1.82
C ALA A 155 5.16 14.31 -2.54
N LEU A 156 6.13 13.79 -1.77
CA LEU A 156 7.30 13.11 -2.34
C LEU A 156 6.89 11.81 -3.05
N ALA A 157 6.03 11.00 -2.42
CA ALA A 157 5.49 9.76 -2.97
C ALA A 157 4.84 9.96 -4.35
N LEU A 158 4.06 11.03 -4.50
CA LEU A 158 3.38 11.37 -5.75
C LEU A 158 4.36 11.61 -6.91
N ASN A 159 5.59 12.03 -6.62
CA ASN A 159 6.63 12.39 -7.59
C ASN A 159 7.73 11.33 -7.76
N MET A 160 7.62 10.18 -7.08
CA MET A 160 8.57 9.07 -7.25
C MET A 160 8.45 8.42 -8.64
N LYS A 161 9.48 7.65 -9.01
CA LYS A 161 9.59 6.95 -10.31
C LYS A 161 8.77 5.65 -10.36
N TRP A 162 7.44 5.81 -10.25
CA TRP A 162 6.48 4.73 -10.44
C TRP A 162 6.59 4.11 -11.83
N LYS A 163 6.39 2.79 -11.92
CA LYS A 163 6.31 2.11 -13.22
C LYS A 163 4.92 2.35 -13.80
N GLU A 164 4.89 2.85 -15.04
CA GLU A 164 3.64 3.25 -15.72
C GLU A 164 2.59 2.12 -15.68
N ASN A 165 3.04 0.91 -16.02
CA ASN A 165 2.27 -0.31 -16.14
C ASN A 165 2.34 -1.22 -14.89
N ALA A 166 2.56 -0.66 -13.70
CA ALA A 166 2.43 -1.42 -12.45
C ALA A 166 1.13 -1.05 -11.71
N ALA A 167 0.60 -2.01 -10.95
CA ALA A 167 -0.26 -1.71 -9.80
C ALA A 167 0.55 -0.83 -8.84
N LYS A 168 -0.04 0.27 -8.34
CA LYS A 168 0.65 1.24 -7.50
C LYS A 168 -0.06 1.35 -6.17
N MET A 169 0.65 1.05 -5.09
CA MET A 169 0.12 1.23 -3.74
C MET A 169 1.12 1.94 -2.83
N VAL A 170 0.59 2.74 -1.93
CA VAL A 170 1.29 3.37 -0.82
C VAL A 170 0.78 2.73 0.47
N VAL A 171 1.69 2.33 1.35
CA VAL A 171 1.39 1.92 2.72
C VAL A 171 2.01 2.95 3.66
N LEU A 172 1.18 3.80 4.24
CA LEU A 172 1.56 4.73 5.29
C LEU A 172 1.48 4.03 6.64
N ILE A 173 2.57 4.01 7.40
CA ILE A 173 2.66 3.40 8.74
C ILE A 173 2.95 4.54 9.72
N THR A 174 2.03 4.83 10.63
CA THR A 174 2.15 5.95 11.58
C THR A 174 1.20 5.78 12.77
N ASP A 175 1.60 6.33 13.92
CA ASP A 175 0.78 6.48 15.12
C ASP A 175 0.33 7.93 15.35
N ALA A 176 0.62 8.83 14.41
CA ALA A 176 0.31 10.24 14.47
C ALA A 176 -0.40 10.76 13.21
N PRO A 177 -1.17 11.86 13.31
CA PRO A 177 -1.74 12.57 12.17
C PRO A 177 -0.72 13.51 11.48
N PRO A 178 -1.02 14.01 10.27
CA PRO A 178 -0.30 15.14 9.71
C PRO A 178 -0.61 16.46 10.42
N HIS A 179 0.34 17.39 10.37
CA HIS A 179 0.10 18.78 10.78
C HIS A 179 -1.07 19.44 10.04
N GLY A 180 -1.73 20.35 10.75
CA GLY A 180 -2.75 21.26 10.23
C GLY A 180 -4.18 20.73 10.36
N ILE A 181 -4.38 19.46 10.75
CA ILE A 181 -5.75 18.89 10.87
C ILE A 181 -6.48 19.32 12.15
N GLY A 182 -5.88 20.19 12.97
CA GLY A 182 -6.50 20.74 14.17
C GLY A 182 -6.39 19.84 15.40
N GLU A 183 -5.25 19.18 15.56
CA GLU A 183 -4.93 18.42 16.78
C GLU A 183 -4.49 19.34 17.92
N ASP A 184 -4.67 18.86 19.15
CA ASP A 184 -4.19 19.56 20.33
C ASP A 184 -2.65 19.56 20.35
N ASN A 185 -2.05 20.71 20.68
CA ASN A 185 -0.60 20.95 20.74
C ASN A 185 0.15 20.96 19.39
N ASP A 186 -0.54 20.85 18.25
CA ASP A 186 0.09 20.97 16.93
C ASP A 186 0.87 22.29 16.82
N GLY A 187 2.16 22.20 16.49
CA GLY A 187 3.03 23.36 16.31
C GLY A 187 2.74 24.14 15.03
N PHE A 188 1.87 23.62 14.15
CA PHE A 188 1.63 24.16 12.82
C PHE A 188 0.14 24.19 12.46
N ASP A 189 -0.39 25.38 12.17
CA ASP A 189 -1.79 25.56 11.74
C ASP A 189 -2.09 25.00 10.34
N ALA A 190 -1.07 24.65 9.56
CA ALA A 190 -1.18 24.06 8.23
C ALA A 190 0.10 23.29 7.91
N SER A 191 0.08 22.46 6.86
CA SER A 191 1.31 21.82 6.40
C SER A 191 2.39 22.87 6.08
N PRO A 192 3.58 22.80 6.70
CA PRO A 192 4.64 23.79 6.49
C PRO A 192 5.12 23.87 5.04
N ASP A 193 4.98 22.78 4.28
CA ASP A 193 5.38 22.70 2.87
C ASP A 193 4.28 23.20 1.91
N GLN A 194 3.19 23.77 2.42
CA GLN A 194 2.05 24.33 1.65
C GLN A 194 1.30 23.31 0.78
N ASN A 195 1.61 22.02 0.91
CA ASN A 195 0.87 20.95 0.28
C ASN A 195 -0.44 20.69 1.05
N ASP A 196 -1.50 20.35 0.32
CA ASP A 196 -2.77 19.93 0.93
C ASP A 196 -2.91 18.40 0.77
N PRO A 197 -2.98 17.62 1.86
CA PRO A 197 -3.03 16.16 1.77
C PRO A 197 -4.31 15.65 1.08
N LEU A 198 -5.42 16.37 1.15
CA LEU A 198 -6.66 15.99 0.46
C LEU A 198 -6.47 16.12 -1.07
N ASP A 199 -5.83 17.20 -1.51
CA ASP A 199 -5.47 17.37 -2.92
C ASP A 199 -4.46 16.33 -3.40
N LEU A 200 -3.42 16.05 -2.59
CA LEU A 200 -2.46 14.99 -2.88
C LEU A 200 -3.12 13.62 -3.05
N ALA A 201 -4.07 13.26 -2.19
CA ALA A 201 -4.82 12.01 -2.31
C ALA A 201 -5.65 11.95 -3.60
N ARG A 202 -6.26 13.07 -4.02
CA ARG A 202 -6.98 13.14 -5.31
C ARG A 202 -6.02 12.98 -6.49
N GLN A 203 -4.85 13.61 -6.45
CA GLN A 203 -3.82 13.43 -7.46
C GLN A 203 -3.28 11.99 -7.49
N MET A 204 -3.15 11.34 -6.33
CA MET A 204 -2.82 9.90 -6.26
C MET A 204 -3.90 9.05 -6.94
N ALA A 205 -5.18 9.32 -6.66
CA ALA A 205 -6.30 8.63 -7.28
C ALA A 205 -6.32 8.78 -8.82
N GLU A 206 -6.08 9.99 -9.34
CA GLU A 206 -5.95 10.28 -10.78
C GLU A 206 -4.80 9.50 -11.46
N ARG A 207 -3.74 9.21 -10.70
CA ARG A 207 -2.54 8.46 -11.14
C ARG A 207 -2.64 6.96 -10.84
N GLY A 208 -3.77 6.49 -10.30
CA GLY A 208 -3.99 5.10 -9.94
C GLY A 208 -3.10 4.61 -8.78
N ILE A 209 -2.66 5.51 -7.91
CA ILE A 209 -1.92 5.19 -6.69
C ILE A 209 -2.92 5.02 -5.56
N THR A 210 -3.01 3.82 -5.00
CA THR A 210 -3.93 3.51 -3.89
C THR A 210 -3.23 3.72 -2.56
N LEU A 211 -3.79 4.54 -1.67
CA LEU A 211 -3.24 4.79 -0.33
C LEU A 211 -3.90 3.87 0.69
N PHE A 212 -3.07 3.11 1.40
CA PHE A 212 -3.44 2.37 2.59
C PHE A 212 -2.75 2.96 3.81
N VAL A 213 -3.46 3.00 4.93
CA VAL A 213 -2.92 3.47 6.21
C VAL A 213 -2.91 2.30 7.18
N VAL A 214 -1.73 1.94 7.66
CA VAL A 214 -1.57 1.05 8.81
C VAL A 214 -1.48 1.93 10.04
N ALA A 215 -2.61 2.05 10.73
CA ALA A 215 -2.79 2.88 11.90
C ALA A 215 -2.22 2.19 13.12
N CYS A 216 -1.16 2.75 13.69
CA CYS A 216 -0.50 2.20 14.86
C CYS A 216 -1.32 2.53 16.13
N GLU A 217 -2.10 1.56 16.59
CA GLU A 217 -3.04 1.70 17.69
C GLU A 217 -2.46 1.19 19.02
N PRO A 218 -2.90 1.72 20.18
CA PRO A 218 -3.98 2.71 20.36
C PRO A 218 -3.53 4.18 20.25
N ALA A 219 -2.26 4.44 19.98
CA ALA A 219 -1.69 5.78 20.01
C ALA A 219 -2.37 6.72 19.02
N LEU A 220 -2.65 6.27 17.79
CA LEU A 220 -3.36 7.06 16.80
C LEU A 220 -4.76 7.49 17.27
N SER A 221 -5.49 6.60 17.94
CA SER A 221 -6.84 6.87 18.44
C SER A 221 -6.92 7.84 19.61
N HIS A 222 -5.78 8.27 20.18
CA HIS A 222 -5.76 9.36 21.17
C HIS A 222 -5.82 10.75 20.54
N TYR A 223 -5.54 10.86 19.24
CA TYR A 223 -5.71 12.09 18.49
C TYR A 223 -7.18 12.32 18.14
N ARG A 224 -7.57 13.58 18.13
CA ARG A 224 -8.96 14.01 18.00
C ARG A 224 -9.51 13.71 16.61
N ASN A 225 -8.74 14.00 15.57
CA ASN A 225 -9.20 14.01 14.19
C ASN A 225 -8.53 12.91 13.34
N ALA A 226 -7.40 12.34 13.80
CA ALA A 226 -6.57 11.41 13.03
C ALA A 226 -7.33 10.24 12.39
N VAL A 227 -8.18 9.53 13.14
CA VAL A 227 -8.91 8.36 12.63
C VAL A 227 -9.87 8.74 11.50
N ASP A 228 -10.64 9.81 11.68
CA ASP A 228 -11.63 10.25 10.68
C ASP A 228 -10.93 10.82 9.44
N PHE A 229 -9.83 11.54 9.65
CA PHE A 229 -8.99 12.08 8.59
C PHE A 229 -8.39 10.97 7.72
N TYR A 230 -7.76 9.94 8.32
CA TYR A 230 -7.16 8.85 7.55
C TYR A 230 -8.19 7.95 6.87
N ARG A 231 -9.36 7.73 7.48
CA ARG A 231 -10.49 7.08 6.79
C ARG A 231 -10.89 7.86 5.53
N ALA A 232 -11.03 9.17 5.63
CA ALA A 232 -11.34 10.02 4.48
C ALA A 232 -10.25 9.97 3.40
N LEU A 233 -8.99 10.10 3.81
CA LEU A 233 -7.83 10.14 2.91
C LEU A 233 -7.67 8.84 2.12
N THR A 234 -7.85 7.69 2.79
CA THR A 234 -7.80 6.37 2.14
C THR A 234 -8.99 6.16 1.20
N GLU A 235 -10.20 6.56 1.61
CA GLU A 235 -11.41 6.50 0.76
C GLU A 235 -11.25 7.29 -0.56
N ILE A 236 -10.60 8.46 -0.55
CA ILE A 236 -10.35 9.26 -1.77
C ILE A 236 -9.60 8.44 -2.83
N THR A 237 -8.67 7.59 -2.43
CA THR A 237 -7.90 6.72 -3.34
C THR A 237 -8.53 5.33 -3.53
N SER A 238 -9.68 5.09 -2.89
CA SER A 238 -10.31 3.78 -2.72
C SER A 238 -9.39 2.72 -2.07
N GLY A 239 -8.49 3.16 -1.19
CA GLY A 239 -7.75 2.28 -0.29
C GLY A 239 -8.48 2.09 1.03
N GLN A 240 -7.75 1.64 2.05
CA GLN A 240 -8.30 1.33 3.37
C GLN A 240 -7.32 1.69 4.49
N MET A 241 -7.89 2.02 5.64
CA MET A 241 -7.18 2.14 6.90
C MET A 241 -7.32 0.85 7.70
N PHE A 242 -6.22 0.35 8.24
CA PHE A 242 -6.15 -0.88 9.00
C PHE A 242 -5.57 -0.62 10.41
N PRO A 243 -6.27 -1.03 11.48
CA PRO A 243 -5.78 -0.87 12.84
C PRO A 243 -4.72 -1.91 13.18
N LEU A 244 -3.49 -1.47 13.40
CA LEU A 244 -2.39 -2.30 13.89
C LEU A 244 -2.25 -2.15 15.40
N THR A 245 -2.89 -3.04 16.15
CA THR A 245 -2.79 -3.08 17.62
C THR A 245 -1.56 -3.84 18.13
N MET A 246 -0.92 -4.64 17.26
CA MET A 246 0.24 -5.46 17.59
C MET A 246 1.30 -5.31 16.49
N ALA A 247 2.46 -4.74 16.82
CA ALA A 247 3.48 -4.41 15.82
C ALA A 247 3.99 -5.62 15.02
N ASP A 248 4.10 -6.80 15.65
CA ASP A 248 4.56 -8.04 15.02
C ASP A 248 3.63 -8.56 13.91
N ARG A 249 2.39 -8.07 13.86
CA ARG A 249 1.42 -8.37 12.77
C ARG A 249 1.59 -7.51 11.54
N LEU A 250 2.45 -6.49 11.55
CA LEU A 250 2.61 -5.54 10.44
C LEU A 250 2.82 -6.25 9.08
N GLY A 251 3.59 -7.33 9.06
CA GLY A 251 3.83 -8.11 7.84
C GLY A 251 2.57 -8.77 7.25
N ASP A 252 1.66 -9.23 8.10
CA ASP A 252 0.41 -9.85 7.68
C ASP A 252 -0.48 -8.80 6.98
N TYR A 253 -0.61 -7.60 7.57
CA TYR A 253 -1.37 -6.49 6.99
C TYR A 253 -0.84 -6.09 5.63
N ILE A 254 0.47 -5.83 5.53
CA ILE A 254 1.11 -5.43 4.27
C ILE A 254 0.90 -6.50 3.19
N THR A 255 1.10 -7.77 3.55
CA THR A 255 0.93 -8.88 2.61
C THR A 255 -0.51 -8.96 2.10
N GLY A 256 -1.50 -8.95 3.00
CA GLY A 256 -2.91 -9.04 2.64
C GLY A 256 -3.34 -7.92 1.70
N THR A 257 -2.97 -6.69 2.06
CA THR A 257 -3.27 -5.51 1.26
C THR A 257 -2.61 -5.57 -0.13
N ALA A 258 -1.36 -6.00 -0.22
CA ALA A 258 -0.66 -6.09 -1.50
C ALA A 258 -1.25 -7.18 -2.41
N VAL A 259 -1.54 -8.37 -1.86
CA VAL A 259 -2.19 -9.46 -2.60
C VAL A 259 -3.54 -9.02 -3.15
N GLU A 260 -4.39 -8.44 -2.30
CA GLU A 260 -5.72 -7.98 -2.70
C GLU A 260 -5.63 -6.85 -3.75
N THR A 261 -4.64 -5.96 -3.63
CA THR A 261 -4.39 -4.89 -4.61
C THR A 261 -4.03 -5.46 -5.98
N ILE A 262 -3.17 -6.50 -6.04
CA ILE A 262 -2.80 -7.15 -7.31
C ILE A 262 -4.02 -7.77 -7.97
N GLU A 263 -4.87 -8.45 -7.20
CA GLU A 263 -6.06 -9.09 -7.75
C GLU A 263 -7.14 -8.08 -8.16
N THR A 264 -7.33 -7.03 -7.36
CA THR A 264 -8.20 -5.91 -7.71
C THR A 264 -7.75 -5.24 -9.00
N GLU A 265 -6.43 -5.07 -9.21
CA GLU A 265 -5.91 -4.49 -10.45
C GLU A 265 -6.25 -5.35 -11.67
N LYS A 266 -6.16 -6.68 -11.57
CA LYS A 266 -6.58 -7.59 -12.65
C LYS A 266 -8.05 -7.39 -13.01
N LEU A 267 -8.92 -7.27 -12.01
CA LEU A 267 -10.34 -7.01 -12.22
C LEU A 267 -10.59 -5.61 -12.80
N ILE A 268 -9.85 -4.59 -12.37
CA ILE A 268 -9.94 -3.26 -12.99
C ILE A 268 -9.61 -3.35 -14.47
N GLN A 269 -8.56 -4.06 -14.87
CA GLN A 269 -8.23 -4.20 -16.29
C GLN A 269 -9.33 -4.92 -17.08
N GLU A 270 -9.96 -5.95 -16.49
CA GLU A 270 -11.06 -6.67 -17.13
C GLU A 270 -12.30 -5.78 -17.33
N TYR A 271 -12.70 -5.03 -16.30
CA TYR A 271 -13.98 -4.30 -16.29
C TYR A 271 -13.88 -2.83 -16.68
N LYS A 272 -12.68 -2.22 -16.71
CA LYS A 272 -12.48 -0.78 -16.92
C LYS A 272 -13.18 -0.25 -18.16
N LYS A 273 -13.08 -0.95 -19.30
CA LYS A 273 -13.68 -0.47 -20.55
C LYS A 273 -15.20 -0.36 -20.43
N GLU A 274 -15.83 -1.36 -19.84
CA GLU A 274 -17.27 -1.39 -19.61
C GLU A 274 -17.70 -0.32 -18.60
N VAL A 275 -16.99 -0.21 -17.47
CA VAL A 275 -17.25 0.80 -16.43
C VAL A 275 -17.19 2.20 -17.00
N VAL A 276 -16.10 2.55 -17.70
CA VAL A 276 -15.90 3.90 -18.26
C VAL A 276 -16.96 4.22 -19.31
N ASN A 277 -17.33 3.25 -20.16
CA ASN A 277 -18.39 3.42 -21.15
C ASN A 277 -19.75 3.66 -20.49
N ASN A 278 -20.11 2.88 -19.48
CA ASN A 278 -21.39 3.00 -18.79
C ASN A 278 -21.51 4.34 -18.05
N VAL A 279 -20.44 4.76 -17.34
CA VAL A 279 -20.45 6.03 -16.59
C VAL A 279 -20.44 7.24 -17.51
N TYR A 280 -19.59 7.26 -18.55
CA TYR A 280 -19.37 8.49 -19.32
C TYR A 280 -20.06 8.55 -20.68
N GLU A 281 -20.26 7.42 -21.36
CA GLU A 281 -20.89 7.41 -22.68
C GLU A 281 -22.40 7.16 -22.57
N GLN A 282 -22.80 6.30 -21.64
CA GLN A 282 -24.21 6.04 -21.35
C GLN A 282 -24.77 6.91 -20.22
N SER A 283 -23.92 7.69 -19.53
CA SER A 283 -24.32 8.58 -18.43
C SER A 283 -25.08 7.85 -17.30
N LYS A 284 -24.77 6.58 -17.05
CA LYS A 284 -25.38 5.84 -15.94
C LYS A 284 -24.88 6.38 -14.59
N PRO A 285 -25.73 6.46 -13.56
CA PRO A 285 -25.28 6.70 -12.18
C PRO A 285 -24.19 5.71 -11.78
N ILE A 286 -23.15 6.17 -11.09
CA ILE A 286 -22.01 5.30 -10.75
C ILE A 286 -22.48 4.16 -9.84
N GLU A 287 -23.42 4.43 -8.93
CA GLU A 287 -24.03 3.44 -8.04
C GLU A 287 -24.71 2.30 -8.82
N GLU A 288 -25.41 2.61 -9.92
CA GLU A 288 -25.99 1.59 -10.81
C GLU A 288 -24.89 0.75 -11.45
N VAL A 289 -23.81 1.37 -11.93
CA VAL A 289 -22.66 0.66 -12.51
C VAL A 289 -21.97 -0.23 -11.47
N MET A 290 -21.90 0.19 -10.21
CA MET A 290 -21.38 -0.65 -9.12
C MET A 290 -22.21 -1.91 -8.91
N GLU A 291 -23.53 -1.79 -8.87
CA GLU A 291 -24.44 -2.94 -8.75
C GLU A 291 -24.34 -3.88 -9.95
N GLU A 292 -24.30 -3.34 -11.17
CA GLU A 292 -24.14 -4.13 -12.40
C GLU A 292 -22.83 -4.92 -12.38
N VAL A 293 -21.70 -4.26 -12.09
CA VAL A 293 -20.38 -4.90 -12.04
C VAL A 293 -20.32 -5.95 -10.94
N HIS A 294 -20.88 -5.68 -9.77
CA HIS A 294 -20.95 -6.65 -8.68
C HIS A 294 -21.73 -7.90 -9.07
N ASN A 295 -22.90 -7.71 -9.69
CA ASN A 295 -23.74 -8.80 -10.16
C ASN A 295 -23.05 -9.63 -11.27
N MET A 296 -22.34 -8.97 -12.20
CA MET A 296 -21.55 -9.65 -13.21
C MET A 296 -20.43 -10.50 -12.61
N MET A 297 -19.70 -9.97 -11.62
CA MET A 297 -18.65 -10.72 -10.92
C MET A 297 -19.22 -11.94 -10.18
N LYS A 298 -20.36 -11.77 -9.49
CA LYS A 298 -21.08 -12.87 -8.83
C LYS A 298 -21.52 -13.96 -9.82
N GLN A 299 -22.12 -13.57 -10.94
CA GLN A 299 -22.57 -14.52 -11.97
C GLN A 299 -21.42 -15.30 -12.59
N LYS A 300 -20.25 -14.67 -12.76
CA LYS A 300 -19.01 -15.32 -13.21
C LYS A 300 -18.32 -16.15 -12.12
N GLY A 301 -18.77 -16.09 -10.87
CA GLY A 301 -18.14 -16.76 -9.73
C GLY A 301 -16.73 -16.22 -9.44
N VAL A 302 -16.50 -14.92 -9.66
CA VAL A 302 -15.21 -14.28 -9.38
C VAL A 302 -14.92 -14.33 -7.89
N LYS A 303 -13.73 -14.80 -7.55
CA LYS A 303 -13.20 -14.80 -6.19
C LYS A 303 -11.92 -14.01 -6.12
N ILE A 304 -11.65 -13.44 -4.95
CA ILE A 304 -10.39 -12.78 -4.64
C ILE A 304 -9.87 -13.19 -3.26
N ASN A 305 -8.55 -13.24 -3.14
CA ASN A 305 -7.83 -13.31 -1.88
C ASN A 305 -7.94 -11.97 -1.17
N THR A 306 -8.56 -12.00 0.01
CA THR A 306 -8.85 -10.82 0.82
C THR A 306 -8.42 -11.05 2.26
N MET A 307 -8.17 -9.93 2.95
CA MET A 307 -7.87 -9.90 4.38
C MET A 307 -9.01 -9.20 5.10
N ALA A 308 -9.77 -9.95 5.89
CA ALA A 308 -10.77 -9.40 6.79
C ALA A 308 -10.12 -9.07 8.14
N VAL A 309 -10.29 -7.83 8.59
CA VAL A 309 -9.81 -7.35 9.89
C VAL A 309 -11.02 -6.98 10.74
N GLU A 310 -11.07 -7.53 11.95
CA GLU A 310 -12.11 -7.20 12.91
C GLU A 310 -12.10 -5.69 13.24
N ASN A 311 -13.28 -5.06 13.18
CA ASN A 311 -13.39 -3.63 13.45
C ASN A 311 -13.15 -3.34 14.94
N VAL A 312 -12.06 -2.63 15.23
CA VAL A 312 -11.68 -2.20 16.58
C VAL A 312 -12.29 -0.86 17.00
N TYR A 313 -12.79 -0.08 16.04
CA TYR A 313 -13.31 1.26 16.28
C TYR A 313 -14.77 1.21 16.75
N GLY A 314 -15.14 2.17 17.59
CA GLY A 314 -16.54 2.40 17.97
C GLY A 314 -17.36 2.94 16.80
N SER A 315 -18.66 2.65 16.78
CA SER A 315 -19.59 3.31 15.86
C SER A 315 -19.91 4.71 16.35
N SER A 316 -19.75 5.73 15.51
CA SER A 316 -20.13 7.11 15.81
C SER A 316 -20.61 7.80 14.55
N SER A 317 -21.83 8.34 14.57
CA SER A 317 -22.39 9.12 13.46
C SER A 317 -21.61 10.42 13.24
N ALA A 318 -21.07 11.00 14.32
CA ALA A 318 -20.17 12.15 14.24
C ALA A 318 -18.87 11.77 13.52
N ALA A 319 -18.29 10.60 13.80
CA ALA A 319 -17.07 10.13 13.14
C ALA A 319 -17.29 9.90 11.63
N GLU A 320 -18.44 9.31 11.26
CA GLU A 320 -18.84 9.17 9.86
C GLU A 320 -19.03 10.53 9.17
N THR A 321 -19.67 11.47 9.87
CA THR A 321 -19.86 12.85 9.36
C THR A 321 -18.52 13.55 9.16
N ASN A 322 -17.61 13.49 10.13
CA ASN A 322 -16.28 14.08 10.05
C ASN A 322 -15.46 13.49 8.91
N ALA A 323 -15.43 12.16 8.76
CA ALA A 323 -14.75 11.51 7.64
C ALA A 323 -15.33 11.96 6.29
N ASN A 324 -16.65 12.14 6.21
CA ASN A 324 -17.27 12.65 4.98
C ASN A 324 -16.88 14.11 4.72
N ILE A 325 -16.88 14.98 5.74
CA ILE A 325 -16.43 16.38 5.63
C ILE A 325 -15.00 16.43 5.06
N TRP A 326 -14.05 15.73 5.69
CA TRP A 326 -12.67 15.65 5.20
C TRP A 326 -12.59 15.23 3.73
N LYS A 327 -13.34 14.20 3.34
CA LYS A 327 -13.33 13.68 1.97
C LYS A 327 -13.86 14.68 0.94
N THR A 328 -14.93 15.40 1.28
CA THR A 328 -15.68 16.26 0.36
C THR A 328 -15.28 17.74 0.40
N SER A 329 -14.36 18.15 1.27
CA SER A 329 -13.86 19.53 1.30
C SER A 329 -12.76 19.77 0.28
N ASP A 330 -12.74 20.96 -0.33
CA ASP A 330 -11.69 21.35 -1.28
C ASP A 330 -10.32 21.47 -0.61
N LYS A 331 -10.31 22.03 0.61
CA LYS A 331 -9.10 22.30 1.39
C LYS A 331 -9.18 21.74 2.80
N LEU A 332 -8.01 21.37 3.33
CA LEU A 332 -7.87 20.89 4.70
C LEU A 332 -8.31 21.94 5.73
N SER A 333 -7.99 23.22 5.52
CA SER A 333 -8.40 24.31 6.42
C SER A 333 -9.92 24.45 6.52
N GLU A 334 -10.63 24.30 5.40
CA GLU A 334 -12.09 24.36 5.35
C GLU A 334 -12.73 23.19 6.10
N ALA A 335 -12.23 21.97 5.87
CA ALA A 335 -12.71 20.78 6.56
C ALA A 335 -12.52 20.89 8.07
N ARG A 336 -11.34 21.35 8.50
CA ARG A 336 -11.00 21.52 9.92
C ARG A 336 -12.02 22.40 10.66
N ASP A 337 -12.51 23.45 10.02
CA ASP A 337 -13.45 24.38 10.65
C ASP A 337 -14.88 23.81 10.74
N GLN A 338 -15.16 22.70 10.03
CA GLN A 338 -16.48 22.07 9.97
C GLN A 338 -16.58 20.78 10.80
N VAL A 339 -15.47 20.09 11.05
CA VAL A 339 -15.49 18.85 11.84
C VAL A 339 -15.82 19.11 13.31
N THR A 340 -16.58 18.19 13.90
CA THR A 340 -17.00 18.30 15.30
C THR A 340 -16.09 17.48 16.21
N ARG A 341 -15.96 17.93 17.45
CA ARG A 341 -15.26 17.16 18.49
C ARG A 341 -16.05 15.91 18.83
N ILE A 342 -15.35 14.80 19.04
CA ILE A 342 -15.91 13.51 19.45
C ILE A 342 -15.25 13.16 20.77
N ASP A 343 -16.04 13.18 21.84
CA ASP A 343 -15.55 12.94 23.20
C ASP A 343 -15.67 11.46 23.59
N GLU A 344 -16.40 10.65 22.80
CA GLU A 344 -16.49 9.22 23.01
C GLU A 344 -15.16 8.52 22.66
N PRO A 345 -14.81 7.42 23.36
CA PRO A 345 -13.65 6.60 23.01
C PRO A 345 -13.69 6.15 21.55
N ARG A 346 -12.62 6.42 20.81
CA ARG A 346 -12.48 6.08 19.39
C ARG A 346 -12.42 4.56 19.16
N MET A 347 -11.79 3.84 20.08
CA MET A 347 -11.67 2.38 20.06
C MET A 347 -12.61 1.72 21.07
N LYS A 348 -13.06 0.50 20.77
CA LYS A 348 -13.73 -0.36 21.74
C LYS A 348 -12.75 -0.73 22.87
N SER A 349 -13.24 -0.77 24.10
CA SER A 349 -12.42 -0.92 25.32
C SER A 349 -11.58 -2.21 25.38
N GLU A 350 -12.06 -3.28 24.76
CA GLU A 350 -11.34 -4.56 24.64
C GLU A 350 -10.06 -4.47 23.80
N TYR A 351 -9.98 -3.54 22.85
CA TYR A 351 -8.76 -3.33 22.04
C TYR A 351 -7.87 -2.22 22.60
N SER A 352 -8.46 -1.14 23.15
CA SER A 352 -7.67 0.00 23.66
C SER A 352 -6.82 -0.35 24.88
N SER A 353 -7.24 -1.33 25.67
CA SER A 353 -6.48 -1.83 26.82
C SER A 353 -5.31 -2.75 26.46
N GLY A 354 -5.17 -3.15 25.18
CA GLY A 354 -4.20 -4.15 24.74
C GLY A 354 -4.52 -5.58 25.23
N SER A 355 -5.72 -5.82 25.76
CA SER A 355 -6.12 -7.12 26.31
C SER A 355 -6.50 -8.16 25.24
N ARG A 356 -6.80 -7.71 24.01
CA ARG A 356 -7.18 -8.55 22.88
C ARG A 356 -6.63 -7.97 21.57
N ALA A 357 -6.08 -8.83 20.72
CA ALA A 357 -5.78 -8.49 19.33
C ALA A 357 -7.02 -8.73 18.44
N PRO A 358 -7.26 -7.90 17.40
CA PRO A 358 -8.34 -8.13 16.46
C PRO A 358 -8.11 -9.43 15.70
N ALA A 359 -9.21 -10.13 15.39
CA ALA A 359 -9.15 -11.25 14.46
C ALA A 359 -8.74 -10.74 13.06
N VAL A 360 -7.79 -11.44 12.45
CA VAL A 360 -7.35 -11.21 11.07
C VAL A 360 -7.52 -12.54 10.33
N GLU A 361 -8.35 -12.54 9.28
CA GLU A 361 -8.65 -13.72 8.48
C GLU A 361 -8.21 -13.49 7.03
N PHE A 362 -7.33 -14.35 6.53
CA PHE A 362 -6.98 -14.42 5.11
C PHE A 362 -7.81 -15.51 4.46
N LYS A 363 -8.55 -15.16 3.41
CA LYS A 363 -9.38 -16.12 2.68
C LYS A 363 -9.56 -15.74 1.22
N GLU A 364 -9.78 -16.75 0.41
CA GLU A 364 -10.37 -16.60 -0.91
C GLU A 364 -11.89 -16.57 -0.77
N ALA A 365 -12.52 -15.47 -1.16
CA ALA A 365 -13.96 -15.26 -1.04
C ALA A 365 -14.54 -14.66 -2.33
N GLU A 366 -15.86 -14.77 -2.50
CA GLU A 366 -16.56 -14.04 -3.55
C GLU A 366 -16.38 -12.53 -3.37
N VAL A 367 -16.34 -11.80 -4.48
CA VAL A 367 -16.17 -10.34 -4.45
C VAL A 367 -17.32 -9.69 -3.68
N GLU A 368 -16.99 -8.94 -2.63
CA GLU A 368 -17.94 -8.15 -1.86
C GLU A 368 -18.33 -6.86 -2.60
N TYR A 369 -19.47 -6.26 -2.22
CA TYR A 369 -19.91 -5.00 -2.83
C TYR A 369 -18.90 -3.87 -2.63
N SER A 370 -18.22 -3.83 -1.47
CA SER A 370 -17.15 -2.88 -1.16
C SER A 370 -15.96 -2.98 -2.13
N GLN A 371 -15.60 -4.20 -2.53
CA GLN A 371 -14.53 -4.48 -3.48
C GLN A 371 -14.96 -4.13 -4.91
N ALA A 372 -16.21 -4.45 -5.30
CA ALA A 372 -16.77 -4.02 -6.58
C ALA A 372 -16.82 -2.49 -6.70
N LYS A 373 -17.25 -1.80 -5.64
CA LYS A 373 -17.19 -0.33 -5.54
C LYS A 373 -15.78 0.18 -5.79
N ARG A 374 -14.75 -0.40 -5.15
CA ARG A 374 -13.35 0.00 -5.36
C ARG A 374 -12.92 -0.18 -6.82
N ILE A 375 -13.27 -1.30 -7.45
CA ILE A 375 -12.95 -1.58 -8.87
C ILE A 375 -13.57 -0.53 -9.79
N VAL A 376 -14.85 -0.21 -9.58
CA VAL A 376 -15.56 0.82 -10.38
C VAL A 376 -14.96 2.19 -10.14
N MET A 377 -14.83 2.62 -8.88
CA MET A 377 -14.29 3.93 -8.53
C MET A 377 -12.88 4.13 -9.09
N GLN A 378 -11.99 3.15 -8.94
CA GLN A 378 -10.63 3.26 -9.47
C GLN A 378 -10.60 3.29 -11.01
N SER A 379 -11.49 2.56 -11.68
CA SER A 379 -11.61 2.62 -13.15
C SER A 379 -12.03 4.02 -13.63
N VAL A 380 -12.97 4.64 -12.91
CA VAL A 380 -13.46 5.99 -13.20
C VAL A 380 -12.41 7.05 -12.87
N MET A 381 -11.83 7.05 -11.67
CA MET A 381 -10.83 8.02 -11.21
C MET A 381 -9.62 8.11 -12.16
N ARG A 382 -9.13 6.96 -12.65
CA ARG A 382 -8.00 6.90 -13.60
C ARG A 382 -8.33 7.49 -14.97
N SER A 383 -9.60 7.73 -15.28
CA SER A 383 -10.06 8.31 -16.55
C SER A 383 -10.51 9.77 -16.39
N SER A 384 -10.29 10.36 -15.21
CA SER A 384 -10.98 11.58 -14.81
C SER A 384 -10.08 12.56 -14.06
N LYS A 385 -10.48 13.83 -14.05
CA LYS A 385 -10.07 14.81 -13.05
C LYS A 385 -10.90 14.55 -11.79
N VAL A 386 -10.23 14.39 -10.65
CA VAL A 386 -10.85 14.11 -9.36
C VAL A 386 -10.84 15.39 -8.53
N THR A 387 -12.01 15.81 -8.07
CA THR A 387 -12.20 17.02 -7.25
C THR A 387 -13.04 16.68 -6.02
N SER A 388 -13.13 17.60 -5.06
CA SER A 388 -14.03 17.45 -3.91
C SER A 388 -15.51 17.32 -4.30
N LYS A 389 -15.88 17.90 -5.45
CA LYS A 389 -17.26 17.97 -5.98
C LYS A 389 -17.62 16.78 -6.86
N GLY A 390 -16.67 15.89 -7.14
CA GLY A 390 -16.86 14.72 -7.98
C GLY A 390 -15.80 14.56 -9.06
N MET A 391 -16.13 13.77 -10.08
CA MET A 391 -15.21 13.35 -11.13
C MET A 391 -15.69 13.79 -12.52
N THR A 392 -14.78 14.32 -13.33
CA THR A 392 -15.06 14.72 -14.72
C THR A 392 -14.09 14.02 -15.67
N ARG A 393 -14.59 13.41 -16.76
CA ARG A 393 -13.75 12.67 -17.73
C ARG A 393 -12.64 13.57 -18.28
N ARG A 394 -11.42 13.03 -18.39
CA ARG A 394 -10.26 13.69 -19.03
C ARG A 394 -10.29 13.59 -20.54
#